data_AF-A0A8T5NMB8-F1
#
_entry.id   AF-A0A8T5NMB8-F1
#
_cell.length_a   1.000
_cell.length_b   1.000
_cell.length_c   1.000
_cell.angle_alpha   90.00
_cell.angle_beta   90.00
_cell.angle_gamma   90.00
#
_symmetry.space_group_name_H-M   'P 1'
#
loop_
_entity.id
_entity.type
_entity.pdbx_description
1 polymer ?
#
loop_
_entity_poly.entity_id
_entity_poly.type
_entity_poly.pdbx_seq_one_letter_code
_entity_poly.pdbx_strand_id
1 'polypeptide(L)' 'MDYKTIRHHLSVLMKNGIITKDSHGYTDLYYLSKNMELDLNEFNREHENNKR' A
#
# COMPACT_ATOMS: atom_id res chain seq x y z
N MET A 1 3.34 13.61 -11.22
CA MET A 1 4.24 12.44 -11.17
C MET A 1 4.22 11.77 -12.53
N ASP A 2 5.37 11.56 -13.16
CA ASP A 2 5.45 10.80 -14.40
C ASP A 2 5.47 9.28 -14.13
N TYR A 3 5.26 8.47 -15.16
CA TYR A 3 5.23 7.00 -15.04
C TYR A 3 6.53 6.43 -14.48
N LYS A 4 7.68 6.98 -14.86
CA LYS A 4 9.00 6.53 -14.39
C LYS A 4 9.13 6.74 -12.87
N THR A 5 8.64 7.87 -12.40
CA THR A 5 8.62 8.26 -10.99
C THR A 5 7.66 7.37 -10.20
N ILE A 6 6.46 7.10 -10.72
CA ILE A 6 5.50 6.17 -10.10
C ILE A 6 6.11 4.77 -9.98
N ARG A 7 6.70 4.25 -11.06
CA ARG A 7 7.35 2.92 -11.07
C ARG A 7 8.52 2.85 -10.08
N HIS A 8 9.30 3.91 -9.97
CA HIS A 8 10.38 4.00 -9.00
C HIS A 8 9.83 3.90 -7.56
N HIS A 9 8.79 4.66 -7.22
CA HIS A 9 8.18 4.59 -5.89
C HIS A 9 7.55 3.23 -5.60
N LEU A 10 6.83 2.63 -6.54
CA LEU A 10 6.28 1.28 -6.37
C LEU A 10 7.39 0.26 -6.07
N SER A 11 8.53 0.35 -6.76
CA SER A 11 9.68 -0.50 -6.47
C SER A 11 10.24 -0.27 -5.06
N VAL A 12 10.32 0.98 -4.59
CA VAL A 12 10.81 1.29 -3.24
C VAL A 12 9.84 0.79 -2.18
N LEU A 13 8.54 1.01 -2.35
CA LEU A 13 7.51 0.55 -1.40
C LEU A 13 7.47 -0.98 -1.30
N MET A 14 7.58 -1.67 -2.44
CA MET A 14 7.61 -3.13 -2.48
C MET A 14 8.89 -3.68 -1.82
N LYS A 15 10.05 -3.04 -2.05
CA LYS A 15 11.32 -3.42 -1.41
C LYS A 15 11.26 -3.31 0.13
N ASN A 16 10.47 -2.37 0.64
CA ASN A 16 10.29 -2.16 2.09
C ASN A 16 9.11 -2.95 2.67
N GLY A 17 8.45 -3.82 1.90
CA GLY A 17 7.34 -4.64 2.38
C GLY A 17 6.06 -3.84 2.70
N ILE A 18 5.96 -2.61 2.20
CA ILE A 18 4.79 -1.74 2.41
C ILE A 18 3.64 -2.14 1.49
N ILE A 19 3.97 -2.51 0.25
CA ILE A 19 3.00 -2.99 -0.75
C ILE A 19 3.41 -4.37 -1.27
N THR A 20 2.42 -5.12 -1.72
CA THR A 20 2.58 -6.37 -2.48
C THR A 20 2.09 -6.16 -3.91
N LYS A 21 2.54 -7.02 -4.81
CA LYS A 21 2.16 -7.00 -6.23
C LYS A 21 1.57 -8.34 -6.62
N ASP A 22 0.49 -8.29 -7.40
CA ASP A 22 -0.07 -9.43 -8.08
C ASP A 22 0.02 -9.22 -9.60
N SER A 23 0.65 -10.17 -10.29
CA SER A 23 0.90 -10.08 -11.74
C SER A 23 -0.04 -11.02 -12.49
N HIS A 24 -1.08 -10.45 -13.08
CA HIS A 24 -2.05 -11.18 -13.90
C HIS A 24 -1.84 -10.84 -15.38
N GLY A 25 -0.86 -11.52 -16.00
CA GLY A 25 -0.54 -11.37 -17.41
C GLY A 25 -0.05 -9.97 -17.78
N TYR A 26 -0.95 -9.12 -18.29
CA TYR A 26 -0.65 -7.78 -18.79
C TYR A 26 -0.77 -6.66 -17.74
N THR A 27 -1.34 -6.96 -16.57
CA THR A 27 -1.62 -5.97 -15.53
C THR A 27 -0.96 -6.35 -14.22
N ASP A 28 -0.14 -5.44 -13.71
CA ASP A 28 0.35 -5.48 -12.34
C ASP A 28 -0.63 -4.74 -11.44
N LEU A 29 -1.18 -5.44 -10.45
CA LEU A 29 -2.00 -4.86 -9.39
C LEU A 29 -1.16 -4.73 -8.11
N TYR A 30 -1.29 -3.62 -7.41
CA TYR A 30 -0.53 -3.31 -6.20
C TYR A 30 -1.48 -3.13 -5.02
N TYR A 31 -1.16 -3.77 -3.90
CA TYR A 31 -1.98 -3.78 -2.69
C TYR A 31 -1.11 -3.40 -1.48
N LEU A 32 -1.72 -2.91 -0.41
CA LEU A 32 -1.01 -2.83 0.87
C LEU A 32 -0.59 -4.23 1.31
N SER A 33 0.56 -4.34 1.98
CA SER A 33 0.89 -5.58 2.65
C SER A 33 -0.09 -5.81 3.80
N LYS A 34 -0.30 -7.08 4.15
CA LYS A 34 -1.24 -7.47 5.21
C LYS A 34 -0.98 -6.75 6.54
N ASN A 35 0.29 -6.52 6.87
CA ASN A 35 0.67 -5.80 8.08
C ASN A 35 0.27 -4.32 7.98
N MET A 36 0.59 -3.66 6.86
CA MET A 36 0.20 -2.26 6.65
C MET A 36 -1.33 -2.06 6.62
N GLU A 37 -2.06 -3.03 6.10
CA GLU A 37 -3.52 -3.02 6.10
C GLU A 37 -4.08 -3.11 7.54
N LEU A 38 -3.52 -3.99 8.37
CA LEU A 38 -3.89 -4.10 9.79
C LEU A 38 -3.59 -2.82 10.57
N ASP A 39 -2.39 -2.27 10.40
CA ASP A 39 -1.97 -1.03 11.06
C ASP A 39 -2.86 0.15 10.65
N LEU A 40 -3.20 0.26 9.36
CA LEU A 40 -4.11 1.30 8.86
C LEU A 40 -5.52 1.14 9.41
N ASN A 41 -6.03 -0.09 9.49
CA ASN A 41 -7.34 -0.37 10.06
C ASN A 41 -7.41 -0.03 11.55
N GLU A 42 -6.35 -0.31 12.30
CA GLU A 42 -6.21 0.08 13.70
C GLU A 42 -6.18 1.60 13.87
N PHE A 43 -5.34 2.29 13.11
CA PHE A 43 -5.27 3.76 13.12
C PHE A 43 -6.64 4.39 12.83
N ASN A 44 -7.33 3.90 11.80
CA ASN A 44 -8.65 4.42 11.44
C ASN A 44 -9.69 4.18 12.55
N ARG A 45 -9.65 3.01 13.20
CA ARG A 45 -10.53 2.68 14.33
C ARG A 45 -10.33 3.64 15.50
N GLU A 46 -9.07 3.92 15.86
CA GLU A 46 -8.76 4.86 16.94
C GLU A 46 -9.17 6.29 16.59
N HIS A 47 -8.89 6.71 15.36
CA HIS A 47 -9.25 8.05 14.88
C HIS A 47 -10.77 8.28 14.88
N GLU A 48 -11.56 7.29 14.46
CA GLU A 48 -13.02 7.38 14.51
C GLU A 48 -13.58 7.36 15.94
N ASN A 49 -12.93 6.65 16.86
CA ASN A 49 -13.30 6.67 18.28
C ASN A 49 -13.01 8.02 18.95
N ASN A 50 -11.92 8.70 18.57
CA ASN A 50 -11.55 10.01 19.13
C ASN A 50 -12.42 11.18 18.61
N LYS A 51 -13.22 10.95 17.55
CA LYS A 51 -14.19 11.94 17.05
C LYS A 51 -15.55 11.88 17.75
N ARG A 52 -15.80 10.86 18.58
CA ARG A 52 -17.05 10.66 19.33
C ARG A 52 -16.94 11.22 20.73
#